data_AF-A0A546XS01-F1
#
_entry.id   AF-A0A546XS01-F1
#
_cell.length_a   1.000
_cell.length_b   1.000
_cell.length_c   1.000
_cell.angle_alpha   90.00
_cell.angle_beta   90.00
_cell.angle_gamma   90.00
#
_symmetry.space_group_name_H-M   'P 1'
#
loop_
_entity.id
_entity.type
_entity.pdbx_description
1 polymer ?
#
loop_
_entity_poly.entity_id
_entity_poly.type
_entity_poly.pdbx_seq_one_letter_code
_entity_poly.pdbx_strand_id
1 'polypeptide(L)'
;MLTREVGSEPKDNRQMQADVYRLAYDFTTGTGEVYGADPVDMAGTIALFNRIDGDVSCIKTFIDGVPDTEYRKQGLKWMAKPA
;
A
#
# COMPACT_ATOMS: atom_id res chain seq x y z
N MET A 1 7.16 -22.86 26.75
CA MET A 1 5.80 -22.92 26.16
C MET A 1 5.48 -21.53 25.69
N LEU A 2 5.61 -21.24 24.39
CA LEU A 2 5.34 -19.91 23.82
C LEU A 2 3.89 -19.90 23.34
N THR A 3 3.01 -19.23 24.08
CA THR A 3 1.64 -18.96 23.65
C THR A 3 1.69 -17.97 22.51
N ARG A 4 1.45 -18.46 21.30
CA ARG A 4 1.27 -17.65 20.10
C ARG A 4 -0.05 -16.90 20.28
N GLU A 5 -0.01 -15.61 20.55
CA GLU A 5 -1.20 -14.77 20.47
C GLU A 5 -1.68 -14.82 19.03
N VAL A 6 -2.77 -15.56 18.81
CA VAL A 6 -3.51 -15.52 17.56
C VAL A 6 -4.20 -14.16 17.58
N GLY A 7 -3.60 -13.19 16.89
CA GLY A 7 -4.18 -11.87 16.71
C GLY A 7 -5.64 -12.02 16.29
N SER A 8 -6.51 -11.26 16.95
CA SER A 8 -7.96 -11.29 16.72
C SER A 8 -8.26 -11.31 15.23
N GLU A 9 -9.20 -12.19 14.83
CA GLU A 9 -9.69 -12.26 13.44
C GLU A 9 -9.93 -10.85 12.87
N PRO A 10 -9.58 -10.59 11.60
CA PRO A 10 -9.81 -9.31 10.99
C PRO A 10 -11.30 -8.97 11.10
N LYS A 11 -11.63 -7.94 11.89
CA LYS A 11 -13.01 -7.49 12.04
C LYS A 11 -13.44 -6.83 10.74
N ASP A 12 -14.49 -7.37 10.12
CA ASP A 12 -15.14 -6.77 8.96
C ASP A 12 -15.76 -5.43 9.36
N ASN A 13 -14.98 -4.36 9.22
CA ASN A 13 -15.42 -3.00 9.45
C ASN A 13 -15.57 -2.28 8.10
N ARG A 14 -16.62 -2.65 7.35
CA ARG A 14 -16.86 -2.17 5.96
C ARG A 14 -16.80 -0.67 5.78
N GLN A 15 -17.06 0.11 6.82
CA GLN A 15 -16.99 1.58 6.78
C GLN A 15 -15.56 2.14 6.77
N MET A 16 -14.54 1.29 6.96
CA MET A 16 -13.11 1.66 6.99
C MET A 16 -12.27 0.84 6.00
N GLN A 17 -12.90 0.04 5.13
CA GLN A 17 -12.18 -0.79 4.18
C GLN A 17 -11.86 0.01 2.93
N ALA A 18 -10.58 0.05 2.59
CA ALA A 18 -10.11 0.51 1.30
C ALA A 18 -10.38 -0.59 0.26
N ASP A 19 -11.14 -0.27 -0.78
CA ASP A 19 -11.37 -1.19 -1.89
C ASP A 19 -10.16 -1.19 -2.81
N VAL A 20 -9.23 -2.13 -2.59
CA VAL A 20 -8.10 -2.40 -3.48
C VAL A 20 -8.38 -3.67 -4.26
N TYR A 21 -8.57 -3.53 -5.58
CA TYR A 21 -8.88 -4.68 -6.44
C TYR A 21 -7.66 -5.19 -7.22
N ARG A 22 -6.57 -4.42 -7.28
CA ARG A 22 -5.32 -4.88 -7.92
C ARG A 22 -4.09 -4.24 -7.27
N LEU A 23 -3.06 -5.07 -7.11
CA LEU A 23 -1.72 -4.69 -6.71
C LEU A 23 -0.73 -5.22 -7.74
N ALA A 24 0.27 -4.42 -8.09
CA ALA A 24 1.39 -4.85 -8.92
C ALA A 24 2.71 -4.33 -8.34
N TYR A 25 3.80 -5.04 -8.62
CA TYR A 25 5.13 -4.64 -8.22
C TYR A 25 6.14 -4.96 -9.31
N ASP A 26 6.97 -3.97 -9.67
CA ASP A 26 8.12 -4.15 -10.54
C ASP A 26 9.41 -4.09 -9.72
N PHE A 27 10.04 -5.25 -9.52
CA PHE A 27 11.31 -5.39 -8.81
C PHE A 27 12.50 -4.75 -9.54
N THR A 28 12.39 -4.51 -10.85
CA THR A 28 13.46 -3.88 -11.63
C THR A 28 13.56 -2.39 -11.31
N THR A 29 12.40 -1.74 -11.18
CA THR A 29 12.29 -0.30 -10.92
C THR A 29 12.01 0.03 -9.46
N GLY A 30 11.73 -0.98 -8.63
CA GLY A 30 11.36 -0.80 -7.23
C GLY A 30 10.04 -0.02 -7.08
N THR A 31 9.09 -0.24 -7.99
CA THR A 31 7.83 0.51 -8.08
C THR A 31 6.63 -0.39 -7.81
N GLY A 32 5.82 0.00 -6.82
CA GLY A 32 4.51 -0.58 -6.56
C GLY A 32 3.39 0.19 -7.27
N GLU A 33 2.34 -0.51 -7.65
CA GLU A 33 1.11 0.09 -8.19
C GLU A 33 -0.09 -0.44 -7.41
N VAL A 34 -0.99 0.46 -7.04
CA VAL A 34 -2.24 0.15 -6.34
C VAL A 34 -3.42 0.68 -7.12
N TYR A 35 -4.37 -0.20 -7.38
CA TYR A 35 -5.61 0.13 -8.05
C TYR A 35 -6.77 -0.14 -7.10
N GLY A 36 -7.58 0.89 -6.89
CA GLY A 36 -8.69 0.82 -5.94
C GLY A 36 -9.75 1.89 -6.15
N ALA A 37 -10.65 1.99 -5.19
CA ALA A 37 -11.58 3.10 -5.02
C ALA A 37 -11.17 3.94 -3.79
N ASP A 38 -11.57 5.21 -3.77
CA ASP A 38 -11.32 6.10 -2.64
C ASP A 38 -12.24 5.72 -1.45
N PRO A 39 -11.74 5.62 -0.21
CA PRO A 39 -10.36 5.88 0.26
C PRO A 39 -9.42 4.68 0.24
N VAL A 40 -8.13 4.93 -0.02
CA VAL A 40 -7.06 3.92 0.06
C VAL A 40 -6.27 4.04 1.36
N ASP A 41 -6.10 2.93 2.10
CA ASP A 41 -5.20 2.86 3.27
C ASP A 41 -3.74 2.84 2.79
N MET A 42 -3.15 4.02 2.70
CA MET A 42 -1.77 4.16 2.26
C MET A 42 -0.75 3.76 3.30
N ALA A 43 -1.08 3.77 4.60
CA ALA A 43 -0.16 3.30 5.63
C ALA A 43 0.02 1.77 5.52
N GLY A 44 -1.10 1.05 5.41
CA GLY A 44 -1.09 -0.40 5.16
C GLY A 44 -0.42 -0.76 3.85
N THR A 45 -0.71 -0.01 2.78
CA THR A 45 -0.10 -0.19 1.46
C THR A 45 1.42 -0.02 1.50
N ILE A 46 1.92 1.06 2.11
CA ILE A 46 3.35 1.31 2.25
C ILE A 46 4.00 0.19 3.06
N ALA A 47 3.39 -0.24 4.16
CA ALA A 47 3.90 -1.34 4.98
C ALA A 47 3.98 -2.65 4.20
N LEU A 48 2.97 -2.95 3.38
CA LEU A 48 2.96 -4.12 2.50
C LEU A 48 4.12 -4.09 1.52
N PHE A 49 4.29 -3.00 0.76
CA PHE A 49 5.36 -2.92 -0.23
C PHE A 49 6.75 -2.94 0.41
N ASN A 50 6.97 -2.27 1.55
CA ASN A 50 8.25 -2.38 2.26
C ASN A 50 8.55 -3.80 2.77
N ARG A 51 7.51 -4.63 2.98
CA ARG A 51 7.66 -6.02 3.37
C ARG A 51 7.94 -6.94 2.16
N ILE A 52 7.42 -6.60 0.99
CA ILE A 52 7.71 -7.28 -0.28
C ILE A 52 9.16 -6.99 -0.68
N ASP A 53 9.56 -5.72 -0.61
CA ASP A 53 10.90 -5.24 -0.95
C ASP A 53 11.28 -4.04 -0.07
N GLY A 54 12.37 -4.17 0.69
CA GLY A 54 12.88 -3.10 1.54
C GLY A 54 13.38 -1.88 0.77
N ASP A 55 13.75 -2.08 -0.49
CA ASP A 55 14.31 -1.06 -1.39
C ASP A 55 13.23 -0.39 -2.27
N VAL A 56 11.94 -0.72 -2.06
CA VAL A 56 10.84 -0.01 -2.74
C VAL A 56 11.02 1.50 -2.61
N SER A 57 10.96 2.18 -3.74
CA SER A 57 11.27 3.61 -3.85
C SER A 57 10.08 4.45 -4.32
N CYS A 58 9.11 3.81 -4.97
CA CYS A 58 7.93 4.46 -5.51
C CYS A 58 6.68 3.59 -5.35
N ILE A 59 5.54 4.21 -5.04
CA ILE A 59 4.21 3.58 -5.07
C ILE A 59 3.27 4.54 -5.81
N LYS A 60 2.60 4.06 -6.85
CA LYS A 60 1.60 4.82 -7.62
C LYS A 60 0.21 4.33 -7.29
N THR A 61 -0.72 5.26 -7.04
CA THR A 61 -2.13 4.94 -6.83
C THR A 61 -2.95 5.29 -8.07
N PHE A 62 -3.94 4.45 -8.33
CA PHE A 62 -4.93 4.62 -9.38
C PHE A 62 -6.32 4.45 -8.76
N ILE A 63 -7.12 5.51 -8.77
CA ILE A 63 -8.50 5.51 -8.27
C ILE A 63 -9.43 5.36 -9.47
N ASP A 64 -10.25 4.31 -9.47
CA ASP A 64 -11.13 3.97 -10.59
C ASP A 64 -10.41 3.91 -11.96
N GLY A 65 -9.14 3.49 -11.93
CA GLY A 65 -8.26 3.39 -13.09
C GLY A 65 -7.57 4.68 -13.51
N VAL A 66 -7.81 5.79 -12.81
CA VAL A 66 -7.19 7.10 -13.07
C VAL A 66 -6.00 7.31 -12.13
N PRO A 67 -4.82 7.75 -12.62
CA PRO A 67 -3.70 8.11 -11.75
C PRO A 67 -4.13 9.16 -10.72
N ASP A 68 -3.82 8.93 -9.45
CA ASP A 68 -4.23 9.79 -8.34
C ASP A 68 -3.01 10.40 -7.64
N THR A 69 -2.21 9.56 -6.98
CA THR A 69 -1.09 10.00 -6.15
C THR A 69 0.13 9.12 -6.37
N GLU A 70 1.30 9.74 -6.46
CA GLU A 70 2.59 9.08 -6.43
C GLU A 70 3.28 9.32 -5.09
N TYR A 71 3.62 8.23 -4.39
CA TYR A 71 4.37 8.23 -3.15
C TYR A 71 5.81 7.85 -3.44
N ARG A 72 6.76 8.72 -3.08
CA ARG A 72 8.20 8.47 -3.28
C ARG A 72 8.94 8.43 -1.96
N LYS A 73 9.82 7.44 -1.81
CA LYS A 73 10.68 7.28 -0.64
C LYS A 73 11.88 8.23 -0.75
N GLN A 74 12.04 9.08 0.25
CA GLN A 74 13.18 9.99 0.41
C GLN A 74 13.85 9.67 1.76
N GLY A 75 14.90 8.85 1.70
CA GLY A 75 15.51 8.27 2.91
C GLY A 75 14.51 7.36 3.63
N LEU A 76 14.14 7.72 4.86
CA LEU A 76 13.17 6.97 5.68
C LEU A 76 11.73 7.51 5.59
N LYS A 77 11.50 8.57 4.81
CA LYS A 77 10.19 9.23 4.71
C LYS A 77 9.54 8.98 3.37
N TRP A 78 8.21 8.95 3.37
CA TRP A 78 7.39 8.91 2.16
C TRP A 78 6.81 10.29 1.88
N MET A 79 6.95 10.75 0.63
CA MET A 79 6.43 12.03 0.15
C MET A 79 5.34 11.75 -0.87
N ALA A 80 4.15 12.31 -0.66
CA ALA A 80 3.04 12.24 -1.61
C ALA A 80 3.13 13.39 -2.62
N LYS A 81 2.83 13.10 -3.88
CA LYS A 81 2.71 14.08 -4.97
C LYS A 81 1.50 13.68 -5.84
N PRO A 82 0.64 14.63 -6.25
CA PRO A 82 -0.37 14.35 -7.28
C PRO A 82 0.27 13.78 -8.54
N ALA A 83 -0.36 12.76 -9.13
CA ALA A 83 0.10 12.05 -10.32
C ALA A 83 -0.03 12.88 -11.60
#